data_AF-K7KXQ1-F1
#
_entry.id   AF-K7KXQ1-F1
#
_cell.length_a   1.000
_cell.length_b   1.000
_cell.length_c   1.000
_cell.angle_alpha   90.00
_cell.angle_beta   90.00
_cell.angle_gamma   90.00
#
_symmetry.space_group_name_H-M   'P 1'
#
loop_
_entity.id
_entity.type
_entity.pdbx_description
1 polymer ?
#
loop_
_entity_poly.entity_id
_entity_poly.type
_entity_poly.pdbx_seq_one_letter_code
_entity_poly.pdbx_strand_id
1 'polypeptide(L)'
;MEEFFLAMKLVFSVAFVGILSWILSVYGNLWHESQRVKKRLQMQGIKGPPPSFLHGNLPDMQRIQSQAKVASTCNSNHSNQFLAHDYTTTLFPYFEHWRKQYGTLLLLLIY
;
A
#
# COMPACT_ATOMS: atom_id res chain seq x y z
N MET A 1 -42.34 -26.38 16.54
CA MET A 1 -41.07 -25.78 17.02
C MET A 1 -39.90 -26.15 16.11
N GLU A 2 -39.74 -27.42 15.77
CA GLU A 2 -38.64 -27.91 14.91
C GLU A 2 -38.65 -27.29 13.50
N GLU A 3 -39.80 -27.26 12.82
CA GLU A 3 -39.95 -26.65 11.49
C GLU A 3 -39.54 -25.17 11.47
N PHE A 4 -39.94 -24.41 12.48
CA PHE A 4 -39.57 -23.00 12.64
C PHE A 4 -38.05 -22.84 12.80
N PHE A 5 -37.42 -23.72 13.59
CA PHE A 5 -35.98 -23.72 13.78
C PHE A 5 -35.21 -24.11 12.51
N LEU A 6 -35.71 -25.07 11.73
CA LEU A 6 -35.15 -25.45 10.43
C LEU A 6 -35.26 -24.30 9.42
N ALA A 7 -36.43 -23.67 9.32
CA ALA A 7 -36.66 -22.52 8.46
C ALA A 7 -35.70 -21.36 8.80
N MET A 8 -35.54 -21.03 10.10
CA MET A 8 -34.58 -20.03 10.54
C MET A 8 -33.14 -20.40 10.15
N LYS A 9 -32.71 -21.64 10.38
CA LYS A 9 -31.37 -22.11 9.98
C LYS A 9 -31.13 -21.97 8.48
N LEU A 10 -32.13 -22.32 7.66
CA LEU A 10 -32.06 -22.19 6.21
C LEU A 10 -31.94 -20.72 5.81
N VAL A 11 -32.75 -19.84 6.38
CA VAL A 11 -32.68 -18.38 6.14
C VAL A 11 -31.31 -17.82 6.52
N PHE A 12 -30.78 -18.17 7.70
CA PHE A 12 -29.44 -17.74 8.12
C PHE A 12 -28.34 -18.28 7.22
N SER A 13 -28.43 -19.54 6.79
CA SER A 13 -27.46 -20.15 5.88
C SER A 13 -27.46 -19.45 4.52
N VAL A 14 -28.64 -19.22 3.94
CA VAL A 14 -28.80 -18.51 2.66
C VAL A 14 -28.30 -17.06 2.78
N ALA A 15 -28.66 -16.36 3.86
CA ALA A 15 -28.19 -15.00 4.11
C ALA A 15 -26.67 -14.94 4.26
N PHE A 16 -26.07 -15.87 5.01
CA PHE A 16 -24.62 -15.95 5.18
C PHE A 16 -23.89 -16.19 3.86
N VAL A 17 -24.37 -17.13 3.05
CA VAL A 17 -23.82 -17.40 1.71
C VAL A 17 -23.97 -16.19 0.79
N GLY A 18 -25.12 -15.53 0.81
CA GLY A 18 -25.37 -14.31 0.03
C GLY A 18 -24.43 -13.17 0.42
N ILE A 19 -24.25 -12.92 1.72
CA ILE A 19 -23.33 -11.91 2.25
C ILE A 19 -21.88 -12.26 1.88
N LEU A 20 -21.47 -13.52 2.05
CA LEU A 20 -20.11 -13.95 1.72
C LEU A 20 -19.82 -13.81 0.21
N SER A 21 -20.77 -14.21 -0.65
CA SER A 21 -20.67 -14.03 -2.10
C SER A 21 -20.58 -12.57 -2.50
N TRP A 22 -21.38 -11.70 -1.88
CA TRP A 22 -21.32 -10.25 -2.10
C TRP A 22 -19.94 -9.70 -1.72
N ILE A 23 -19.44 -10.05 -0.53
CA ILE A 23 -18.14 -9.62 -0.03
C ILE A 23 -17.03 -10.03 -1.00
N LEU A 24 -17.00 -11.31 -1.42
CA LEU A 24 -16.00 -11.81 -2.36
C LEU A 24 -16.08 -11.10 -3.72
N SER A 25 -17.28 -10.80 -4.21
CA SER A 25 -17.49 -10.08 -5.46
C SER A 25 -16.96 -8.66 -5.41
N VAL A 26 -17.22 -7.94 -4.30
CA VAL A 26 -16.69 -6.59 -4.08
C VAL A 26 -15.17 -6.60 -3.98
N TYR A 27 -14.59 -7.49 -3.16
CA TYR A 27 -13.13 -7.63 -3.05
C TYR A 27 -12.48 -7.99 -4.39
N GLY A 28 -13.07 -8.93 -5.15
CA GLY A 28 -12.60 -9.31 -6.47
C GLY A 28 -12.59 -8.13 -7.44
N ASN A 29 -13.67 -7.35 -7.49
CA ASN A 29 -13.76 -6.17 -8.35
C ASN A 29 -12.73 -5.09 -7.95
N LEU A 30 -12.59 -4.77 -6.66
CA LEU A 30 -11.58 -3.84 -6.17
C LEU A 30 -10.15 -4.31 -6.49
N TRP A 31 -9.90 -5.62 -6.37
CA TRP A 31 -8.62 -6.22 -6.72
C TRP A 31 -8.32 -6.09 -8.21
N HIS A 32 -9.30 -6.39 -9.08
CA HIS A 32 -9.17 -6.23 -10.53
C HIS A 32 -8.84 -4.78 -10.91
N GLU A 33 -9.55 -3.80 -10.36
CA GLU A 33 -9.26 -2.38 -10.61
C GLU A 33 -7.86 -1.98 -10.14
N SER A 34 -7.45 -2.44 -8.94
CA SER A 34 -6.10 -2.20 -8.41
C SER A 34 -5.02 -2.77 -9.34
N GLN A 35 -5.22 -3.98 -9.88
CA GLN A 35 -4.29 -4.58 -10.84
C GLN A 35 -4.27 -3.82 -12.18
N ARG A 36 -5.40 -3.33 -12.65
CA ARG A 36 -5.47 -2.51 -13.89
C ARG A 36 -4.67 -1.22 -13.73
N VAL A 37 -4.84 -0.51 -12.62
CA VAL A 37 -4.08 0.72 -12.32
C VAL A 37 -2.59 0.40 -12.20
N LYS A 38 -2.22 -0.66 -11.46
CA LYS A 38 -0.83 -1.12 -11.34
C LYS A 38 -0.20 -1.41 -12.70
N LYS A 39 -0.92 -2.12 -13.59
CA LYS A 39 -0.43 -2.43 -14.93
C LYS A 39 -0.21 -1.17 -15.76
N ARG A 40 -1.11 -0.18 -15.68
CA ARG A 40 -0.96 1.12 -16.37
C ARG A 40 0.26 1.89 -15.87
N LEU A 41 0.49 1.94 -14.56
CA LEU A 41 1.68 2.56 -13.98
C LEU A 41 2.97 1.85 -14.43
N GLN A 42 2.98 0.51 -14.46
CA GLN A 42 4.11 -0.27 -14.95
C GLN A 42 4.40 -0.01 -16.43
N MET A 43 3.35 0.12 -17.28
CA MET A 43 3.51 0.50 -18.69
C MET A 43 4.08 1.91 -18.85
N GLN A 44 3.82 2.82 -17.91
CA GLN A 44 4.43 4.15 -17.88
C GLN A 44 5.87 4.15 -17.32
N GLY A 45 6.45 2.97 -17.05
CA GLY A 45 7.77 2.83 -16.47
C GLY A 45 7.83 3.10 -14.97
N ILE A 46 6.69 3.38 -14.32
CA ILE A 46 6.60 3.59 -12.87
C ILE A 46 6.63 2.20 -12.21
N LYS A 47 7.84 1.75 -11.90
CA LYS A 47 8.06 0.58 -11.04
C LYS A 47 7.94 1.02 -9.59
N GLY A 48 7.17 0.26 -8.83
CA GLY A 48 7.04 0.43 -7.38
C GLY A 48 7.75 -0.70 -6.63
N PRO A 49 7.83 -0.59 -5.29
CA PRO A 49 8.34 -1.68 -4.48
C PRO A 49 7.50 -2.97 -4.69
N PRO A 50 8.11 -4.16 -4.59
CA PRO A 50 7.39 -5.40 -4.73
C PRO A 50 6.30 -5.52 -3.65
N PRO A 51 5.17 -6.19 -3.94
CA PRO A 51 4.16 -6.46 -2.94
C PRO A 51 4.66 -7.49 -1.93
N SER A 52 4.66 -7.15 -0.65
CA SER A 52 4.95 -8.09 0.45
C SER A 52 3.69 -8.79 0.95
N PHE A 53 3.82 -10.06 1.34
CA PHE A 53 2.71 -10.93 1.76
C PHE A 53 2.16 -10.51 3.15
N LEU A 54 0.82 -10.57 3.31
CA LEU A 54 0.03 -10.20 4.50
C LEU A 54 0.02 -8.72 4.91
N HIS A 55 1.16 -8.12 5.20
CA HIS A 55 1.23 -6.75 5.75
C HIS A 55 1.51 -5.68 4.68
N GLY A 56 1.69 -6.10 3.42
CA GLY A 56 2.22 -5.21 2.39
C GLY A 56 3.54 -4.59 2.84
N ASN A 57 3.77 -3.34 2.46
CA ASN A 57 5.06 -2.69 2.62
C ASN A 57 5.12 -1.82 3.90
N LEU A 58 4.14 -1.99 4.80
CA LEU A 58 4.06 -1.22 6.05
C LEU A 58 5.28 -1.44 6.96
N PRO A 59 5.77 -2.67 7.18
CA PRO A 59 6.98 -2.87 8.00
C PRO A 59 8.21 -2.19 7.40
N ASP A 60 8.35 -2.21 6.08
CA ASP A 60 9.44 -1.53 5.38
C ASP A 60 9.34 -0.01 5.53
N MET A 61 8.14 0.55 5.40
CA MET A 61 7.89 1.98 5.64
C MET A 61 8.29 2.37 7.06
N GLN A 62 7.89 1.58 8.06
CA GLN A 62 8.24 1.81 9.47
C GLN A 62 9.75 1.74 9.71
N ARG A 63 10.43 0.76 9.09
CA ARG A 63 11.88 0.64 9.14
C ARG A 63 12.60 1.83 8.53
N ILE A 64 12.16 2.28 7.34
CA ILE A 64 12.76 3.46 6.70
C ILE A 64 12.50 4.72 7.53
N GLN A 65 11.30 4.85 8.09
CA GLN A 65 10.94 5.99 8.93
C GLN A 65 11.75 6.03 10.23
N SER A 66 12.01 4.89 10.87
CA SER A 66 12.86 4.86 12.07
C SER A 66 14.32 5.18 11.75
N GLN A 67 14.86 4.66 10.64
CA GLN A 67 16.20 4.99 10.15
C GLN A 67 16.35 6.48 9.84
N ALA A 68 15.37 7.08 9.17
CA ALA A 68 15.37 8.50 8.86
C ALA A 68 15.35 9.38 10.11
N LYS A 69 14.55 9.01 11.14
CA LYS A 69 14.53 9.71 12.42
C LYS A 69 15.88 9.68 13.13
N VAL A 70 16.54 8.51 13.17
CA VAL A 70 17.87 8.37 13.77
C VAL A 70 18.91 9.22 13.05
N ALA A 71 18.92 9.21 11.71
CA ALA A 71 19.85 10.01 10.91
C ALA A 71 19.67 11.53 11.15
N SER A 72 18.42 11.99 11.28
CA SER A 72 18.13 13.41 11.57
C SER A 72 18.61 13.84 12.96
N THR A 73 18.53 12.96 13.98
CA THR A 73 19.06 13.27 15.32
C THR A 73 20.59 13.39 15.32
N CYS A 74 21.30 12.55 14.53
CA CYS A 74 22.76 12.63 14.43
C CYS A 74 23.26 13.88 13.68
N ASN A 75 22.49 14.40 12.72
CA ASN A 75 22.87 15.56 11.90
C ASN A 75 22.45 16.93 12.49
N SER A 76 22.22 17.02 13.79
CA SER A 76 21.73 18.24 14.47
C SER A 76 22.68 19.47 14.42
N ASN A 77 23.77 19.45 13.65
CA ASN A 77 24.69 20.58 13.51
C ASN A 77 24.46 21.46 12.27
N HIS A 78 23.37 21.29 11.51
CA HIS A 78 23.05 22.18 10.38
C HIS A 78 21.59 22.68 10.40
N SER A 79 21.19 23.28 11.51
CA SER A 79 19.91 23.96 11.71
C SER A 79 19.85 25.29 10.93
N ASN A 80 19.18 25.31 9.78
CA ASN A 80 18.26 26.39 9.31
C ASN A 80 18.13 26.57 7.78
N GLN A 81 18.87 25.86 6.92
CA GLN A 81 18.71 26.05 5.47
C GLN A 81 17.87 24.97 4.76
N PHE A 82 17.69 23.79 5.36
CA PHE A 82 17.04 22.65 4.69
C PHE A 82 15.51 22.56 4.87
N LEU A 83 14.95 23.19 5.93
CA LEU A 83 13.53 23.03 6.29
C LEU A 83 12.56 23.51 5.20
N ALA A 84 12.97 24.49 4.37
CA ALA A 84 12.09 25.06 3.36
C ALA A 84 12.03 24.24 2.06
N HIS A 85 13.07 23.47 1.72
CA HIS A 85 13.17 22.92 0.36
C HIS A 85 12.61 21.51 0.21
N ASP A 86 12.52 20.71 1.27
CA ASP A 86 12.03 19.34 1.14
C ASP A 86 11.28 18.83 2.39
N TYR A 87 10.08 19.37 2.61
CA TYR A 87 9.15 18.86 3.62
C TYR A 87 8.74 17.40 3.34
N THR A 88 8.84 16.94 2.08
CA THR A 88 8.42 15.60 1.69
C THR A 88 9.32 14.51 2.27
N THR A 89 10.63 14.75 2.34
CA THR A 89 11.57 13.84 3.00
C THR A 89 11.32 13.69 4.50
N THR A 90 10.81 14.74 5.13
CA THR A 90 10.49 14.73 6.56
C THR A 90 9.18 13.99 6.83
N LEU A 91 8.14 14.26 6.03
CA LEU A 91 6.83 13.62 6.20
C LEU A 91 6.82 12.16 5.72
N PHE A 92 7.47 11.88 4.60
CA PHE A 92 7.40 10.59 3.91
C PHE A 92 8.79 10.11 3.43
N PRO A 93 9.73 9.81 4.35
CA PRO A 93 11.08 9.39 4.00
C PRO A 93 11.13 8.12 3.13
N TYR A 94 10.12 7.25 3.24
CA TYR A 94 10.01 6.04 2.43
C TYR A 94 9.70 6.32 0.95
N PHE A 95 8.96 7.39 0.62
CA PHE A 95 8.72 7.76 -0.78
C PHE A 95 10.03 8.21 -1.44
N GLU A 96 10.82 9.01 -0.74
CA GLU A 96 12.14 9.42 -1.23
C GLU A 96 13.07 8.22 -1.42
N HIS A 97 13.08 7.29 -0.46
CA HIS A 97 13.86 6.06 -0.56
C HIS A 97 13.46 5.24 -1.80
N TRP A 98 12.16 5.04 -2.02
CA TRP A 98 11.67 4.32 -3.20
C TRP A 98 11.84 5.08 -4.51
N ARG A 99 11.75 6.41 -4.50
CA ARG A 99 12.05 7.24 -5.67
C ARG A 99 13.49 7.05 -6.12
N LYS A 100 14.46 7.00 -5.20
CA LYS A 100 15.86 6.72 -5.51
C LYS A 100 16.06 5.32 -6.08
N GLN A 101 15.43 4.32 -5.47
CA GLN A 101 15.57 2.92 -5.88
C GLN A 101 14.86 2.59 -7.20
N TYR A 102 13.62 3.05 -7.37
CA TYR A 102 12.76 2.64 -8.48
C TYR A 102 12.53 3.76 -9.51
N GLY A 103 12.63 5.03 -9.12
CA GLY A 103 12.45 6.18 -10.03
C GLY A 103 13.63 6.40 -10.98
N THR A 104 14.85 6.05 -10.58
CA THR A 104 16.05 6.17 -11.45
C THR A 104 15.99 5.22 -12.65
N LEU A 105 15.34 4.06 -12.51
CA LEU A 105 15.13 3.12 -13.62
C LEU A 105 14.29 3.73 -14.76
N LEU A 106 13.46 4.74 -14.48
CA LEU A 106 12.70 5.47 -15.50
C LEU A 106 13.62 6.30 -16.41
N LEU A 107 14.61 7.00 -15.85
CA LEU A 107 15.56 7.81 -16.62
C LEU A 107 16.44 6.95 -17.54
N LEU A 108 16.77 5.73 -17.11
CA LEU A 108 17.61 4.81 -17.87
C LEU A 108 16.88 4.16 -19.07
N LEU A 109 15.55 4.17 -19.10
CA LEU A 109 14.76 3.64 -20.23
C LEU A 109 14.42 4.69 -21.30
N ILE A 110 14.68 5.97 -21.04
CA ILE A 110 14.41 7.08 -21.98
C ILE A 110 15.66 7.43 -22.84
N TYR A 111 16.80 6.79 -22.57
CA TYR A 111 18.01 6.88 -23.39
C TYR A 111 18.23 5.58 -24.17
#